data_AF-A0A094G8D3-F1
#
_entry.id   AF-A0A094G8D3-F1
#
_cell.length_a   1.000
_cell.length_b   1.000
_cell.length_c   1.000
_cell.angle_alpha   90.00
_cell.angle_beta   90.00
_cell.angle_gamma   90.00
#
_symmetry.space_group_name_H-M   'P 1'
#
loop_
_entity.id
_entity.type
_entity.pdbx_description
1 polymer ?
#
loop_
_entity_poly.entity_id
_entity_poly.type
_entity_poly.pdbx_seq_one_letter_code
_entity_poly.pdbx_strand_id
1 'polypeptide(L)'
;MSIKPSGTRGRRLDPDEQVAAAFTSGLLPKDISSIDCNPVRSKLARKSQLKYDNEYVLWKAYKRKFPGADPRNMQCMKHFAELVGRSTVGRLDEEGRATVKTVRNKVRVFMAQWERVNHLSIPRVVHDSMVPYIKDELSDKIPLSTEEKAPTFLTIQNYLEMEELLWQGDYHNYIHEGSRVDLSTLLKMHCYTSARLQEICQAKYKDLVCIVAWKDGEPEIKLSFKREKCKNKAESQKKPKHPIYERLDPAPPLLAHPLLFLLSIIISSNAFKNYRTVDDVLSARAPKGKYRIMEWAHDALDIPVFPEMSMDGPTEKAKNDASWGKQCSEWAKRAGFLDGMGLHAPRREELI
;
A
#
# COMPACT_ATOMS: atom_id res chain seq x y z
N MET A 1 -35.33 39.56 -27.13
CA MET A 1 -35.62 38.11 -27.19
C MET A 1 -34.68 37.41 -26.22
N SER A 2 -35.22 36.88 -25.12
CA SER A 2 -34.47 36.26 -24.02
C SER A 2 -34.43 34.75 -24.26
N ILE A 3 -33.25 34.21 -24.58
CA ILE A 3 -33.03 32.77 -24.69
C ILE A 3 -32.80 32.25 -23.27
N LYS A 4 -33.83 31.69 -22.65
CA LYS A 4 -33.69 30.90 -21.43
C LYS A 4 -32.97 29.59 -21.77
N PRO A 5 -31.95 29.17 -21.01
CA PRO A 5 -31.38 27.84 -21.16
C PRO A 5 -32.39 26.81 -20.67
N SER A 6 -32.82 25.92 -21.56
CA SER A 6 -33.63 24.75 -21.23
C SER A 6 -32.79 23.79 -20.39
N GLY A 7 -32.86 23.93 -19.08
CA GLY A 7 -32.38 22.92 -18.14
C GLY A 7 -33.28 21.68 -18.24
N THR A 8 -33.00 20.79 -19.18
CA THR A 8 -33.51 19.42 -19.14
C THR A 8 -32.79 18.68 -18.02
N ARG A 9 -33.25 18.91 -16.79
CA ARG A 9 -33.10 17.91 -15.72
C ARG A 9 -33.76 16.64 -16.25
N GLY A 10 -32.97 15.60 -16.52
CA GLY A 10 -33.44 14.34 -17.06
C GLY A 10 -34.72 13.89 -16.32
N ARG A 11 -35.83 13.84 -17.06
CA ARG A 11 -37.09 13.31 -16.54
C ARG A 11 -36.79 11.87 -16.13
N ARG A 12 -36.91 11.55 -14.84
CA ARG A 12 -36.86 10.14 -14.42
C ARG A 12 -38.03 9.46 -15.13
N LEU A 13 -37.73 8.48 -15.97
CA LEU A 13 -38.73 7.61 -16.57
C LEU A 13 -39.58 6.98 -15.46
N ASP A 14 -40.82 6.65 -15.76
CA ASP A 14 -41.64 5.87 -14.85
C ASP A 14 -40.94 4.52 -14.52
N PRO A 15 -41.01 3.99 -13.29
CA PRO A 15 -40.36 2.73 -12.94
C PRO A 15 -40.74 1.55 -13.86
N ASP A 16 -41.98 1.46 -14.33
CA ASP A 16 -42.42 0.39 -15.21
C ASP A 16 -41.80 0.54 -16.62
N GLU A 17 -41.70 1.78 -17.11
CA GLU A 17 -40.98 2.09 -18.35
C GLU A 17 -39.48 1.75 -18.25
N GLN A 18 -38.85 1.97 -17.09
CA GLN A 18 -37.46 1.59 -16.85
C GLN A 18 -37.26 0.06 -16.89
N VAL A 19 -38.16 -0.70 -16.28
CA VAL A 19 -38.13 -2.17 -16.28
C VAL A 19 -38.38 -2.70 -17.69
N ALA A 20 -39.39 -2.17 -18.40
CA ALA A 20 -39.67 -2.56 -19.78
C ALA A 20 -38.49 -2.26 -20.71
N ALA A 21 -37.85 -1.10 -20.56
CA ALA A 21 -36.64 -0.75 -21.29
C ALA A 21 -35.48 -1.71 -20.98
N ALA A 22 -35.31 -2.13 -19.71
CA ALA A 22 -34.28 -3.10 -19.33
C ALA A 22 -34.48 -4.47 -20.00
N PHE A 23 -35.69 -5.01 -20.05
CA PHE A 23 -36.00 -6.26 -20.76
C PHE A 23 -35.90 -6.13 -22.29
N THR A 24 -36.23 -4.96 -22.83
CA THR A 24 -36.16 -4.68 -24.28
C THR A 24 -34.71 -4.48 -24.75
N SER A 25 -33.82 -4.02 -23.87
CA SER A 25 -32.40 -3.82 -24.18
C SER A 25 -31.65 -5.10 -24.58
N GLY A 26 -32.22 -6.27 -24.29
CA GLY A 26 -31.59 -7.58 -24.56
C GLY A 26 -30.43 -7.93 -23.62
N LEU A 27 -30.09 -7.06 -22.67
CA LEU A 27 -28.98 -7.26 -21.72
C LEU A 27 -29.42 -7.95 -20.42
N LEU A 28 -30.69 -7.83 -20.04
CA LEU A 28 -31.26 -8.49 -18.87
C LEU A 28 -31.85 -9.86 -19.28
N PRO A 29 -31.37 -10.98 -18.70
CA PRO A 29 -31.98 -12.27 -18.95
C PRO A 29 -33.46 -12.30 -18.56
N LYS A 30 -34.30 -12.91 -19.41
CA LYS A 30 -35.74 -13.09 -19.12
C LYS A 30 -35.99 -14.15 -18.05
N ASP A 31 -35.08 -15.12 -17.95
CA ASP A 31 -35.12 -16.17 -16.95
C ASP A 31 -34.14 -15.86 -15.82
N ILE A 32 -34.64 -15.64 -14.61
CA ILE A 32 -33.82 -15.36 -13.44
C ILE A 32 -32.93 -16.56 -13.07
N SER A 33 -33.32 -17.78 -13.43
CA SER A 33 -32.54 -18.99 -13.14
C SER A 33 -31.23 -19.07 -13.94
N SER A 34 -31.11 -18.29 -15.01
CA SER A 34 -29.85 -18.15 -15.76
C SER A 34 -28.82 -17.27 -15.04
N ILE A 35 -29.22 -16.58 -13.97
CA ILE A 35 -28.34 -15.74 -13.16
C ILE A 35 -27.75 -16.61 -12.04
N ASP A 36 -26.42 -16.63 -11.94
CA ASP A 36 -25.72 -17.35 -10.88
C ASP A 36 -26.19 -16.85 -9.50
N CYS A 37 -26.77 -17.75 -8.71
CA CYS A 37 -27.26 -17.46 -7.37
C CYS A 37 -26.16 -17.44 -6.30
N ASN A 38 -24.92 -17.79 -6.68
CA ASN A 38 -23.80 -17.81 -5.75
C ASN A 38 -23.38 -16.39 -5.33
N PRO A 39 -23.00 -16.19 -4.05
CA PRO A 39 -22.50 -14.91 -3.60
C PRO A 39 -21.24 -14.47 -4.35
N VAL A 40 -21.28 -13.28 -4.97
CA VAL A 40 -20.11 -12.70 -5.65
C VAL A 40 -19.19 -12.03 -4.63
N ARG A 41 -17.93 -12.47 -4.58
CA ARG A 41 -16.88 -11.88 -3.71
C ARG A 41 -15.84 -11.15 -4.54
N SER A 42 -15.33 -10.03 -4.02
CA SER A 42 -14.25 -9.28 -4.65
C SER A 42 -13.02 -10.17 -4.90
N LYS A 43 -12.39 -10.01 -6.06
CA LYS A 43 -11.20 -10.79 -6.43
C LYS A 43 -10.06 -10.51 -5.45
N LEU A 44 -9.38 -11.56 -5.02
CA LEU A 44 -8.19 -11.42 -4.19
C LEU A 44 -7.02 -10.90 -5.03
N ALA A 45 -6.20 -10.04 -4.45
CA ALA A 45 -4.91 -9.70 -5.04
C ALA A 45 -4.02 -10.95 -5.10
N ARG A 46 -3.19 -11.06 -6.15
CA ARG A 46 -2.31 -12.23 -6.38
C ARG A 46 -1.48 -12.62 -5.14
N LYS A 47 -0.86 -11.66 -4.46
CA LYS A 47 -0.08 -11.90 -3.22
C LYS A 47 -0.96 -12.46 -2.07
N SER A 48 -2.23 -12.09 -2.02
CA SER A 48 -3.17 -12.58 -1.00
C SER A 48 -3.66 -13.99 -1.29
N GLN A 49 -3.77 -14.38 -2.57
CA GLN A 49 -4.28 -15.70 -2.97
C GLN A 49 -3.49 -16.84 -2.32
N LEU A 50 -2.15 -16.78 -2.39
CA LEU A 50 -1.27 -17.78 -1.79
C LEU A 50 -1.54 -17.98 -0.29
N LYS A 51 -1.79 -16.90 0.45
CA LYS A 51 -2.12 -16.98 1.88
C LYS A 51 -3.43 -17.73 2.10
N TYR A 52 -4.45 -17.46 1.29
CA TYR A 52 -5.76 -18.10 1.40
C TYR A 52 -5.67 -19.59 1.03
N ASP A 53 -4.94 -19.91 -0.04
CA ASP A 53 -4.73 -21.28 -0.49
C ASP A 53 -4.02 -22.11 0.58
N ASN A 54 -3.00 -21.56 1.24
CA ASN A 54 -2.28 -22.25 2.31
C ASN A 54 -3.18 -22.62 3.50
N GLU A 55 -4.04 -21.70 3.95
CA GLU A 55 -5.00 -22.03 5.01
C GLU A 55 -6.02 -23.10 4.56
N TYR A 56 -6.39 -23.08 3.28
CA TYR A 56 -7.32 -24.06 2.73
C TYR A 56 -6.69 -25.45 2.55
N VAL A 57 -5.39 -25.53 2.27
CA VAL A 57 -4.62 -26.80 2.27
C VAL A 57 -4.66 -27.43 3.66
N LEU A 58 -4.47 -26.64 4.72
CA LEU A 58 -4.58 -27.12 6.10
C LEU A 58 -6.00 -27.62 6.41
N TRP A 59 -7.03 -26.90 5.96
CA TRP A 59 -8.42 -27.36 6.06
C TRP A 59 -8.66 -28.71 5.35
N LYS A 60 -8.15 -28.88 4.12
CA LYS A 60 -8.24 -30.16 3.41
C LYS A 60 -7.58 -31.30 4.18
N ALA A 61 -6.43 -31.04 4.82
CA ALA A 61 -5.76 -32.02 5.66
C ALA A 61 -6.59 -32.39 6.90
N TYR A 62 -7.21 -31.39 7.55
CA TYR A 62 -8.13 -31.60 8.65
C TYR A 62 -9.35 -32.44 8.24
N LYS A 63 -9.99 -32.10 7.11
CA LYS A 63 -11.17 -32.82 6.59
C LYS A 63 -10.88 -34.28 6.25
N ARG A 64 -9.64 -34.63 5.86
CA ARG A 64 -9.24 -36.04 5.67
C ARG A 64 -9.26 -36.85 6.97
N LYS A 65 -8.90 -36.23 8.10
CA LYS A 65 -8.94 -36.87 9.42
C LYS A 65 -10.33 -36.87 10.05
N PHE A 66 -11.17 -35.90 9.69
CA PHE A 66 -12.54 -35.78 10.18
C PHE A 66 -13.53 -35.71 9.01
N PRO A 67 -13.84 -36.86 8.36
CA PRO A 67 -14.85 -36.93 7.32
C PRO A 67 -16.20 -36.45 7.88
N GLY A 68 -16.79 -35.40 7.30
CA GLY A 68 -18.00 -34.75 7.82
C GLY A 68 -17.75 -33.40 8.50
N ALA A 69 -16.49 -32.98 8.65
CA ALA A 69 -16.16 -31.65 9.15
C ALA A 69 -16.81 -30.53 8.31
N ASP A 70 -17.53 -29.65 8.98
CA ASP A 70 -18.23 -28.50 8.40
C ASP A 70 -17.99 -27.25 9.28
N PRO A 71 -17.32 -26.21 8.76
CA PRO A 71 -17.01 -25.01 9.54
C PRO A 71 -18.26 -24.14 9.83
N ARG A 72 -19.43 -24.49 9.29
CA ARG A 72 -20.70 -23.89 9.69
C ARG A 72 -21.19 -24.40 11.05
N ASN A 73 -20.59 -25.46 11.57
CA ASN A 73 -20.84 -25.98 12.91
C ASN A 73 -19.84 -25.37 13.91
N MET A 74 -20.34 -24.86 15.04
CA MET A 74 -19.53 -24.21 16.07
C MET A 74 -18.43 -25.12 16.65
N GLN A 75 -18.76 -26.38 16.97
CA GLN A 75 -17.80 -27.33 17.55
C GLN A 75 -16.69 -27.65 16.55
N CYS A 76 -17.03 -27.88 15.29
CA CYS A 76 -16.04 -28.10 14.24
C CYS A 76 -15.13 -26.89 14.07
N MET A 77 -15.69 -25.68 14.11
CA MET A 77 -14.94 -24.45 13.95
C MET A 77 -13.99 -24.19 15.14
N LYS A 78 -14.46 -24.40 16.37
CA LYS A 78 -13.64 -24.34 17.60
C LYS A 78 -12.49 -25.35 17.56
N HIS A 79 -12.79 -26.60 17.21
CA HIS A 79 -11.78 -27.65 17.09
C HIS A 79 -10.75 -27.38 15.99
N PHE A 80 -11.18 -26.85 14.84
CA PHE A 80 -10.26 -26.44 13.79
C PHE A 80 -9.38 -25.25 14.23
N ALA A 81 -9.91 -24.27 14.98
CA ALA A 81 -9.10 -23.19 15.52
C ALA A 81 -8.05 -23.68 16.52
N GLU A 82 -8.36 -24.69 17.34
CA GLU A 82 -7.38 -25.34 18.21
C GLU A 82 -6.27 -26.02 17.39
N LEU A 83 -6.61 -26.75 16.32
CA LEU A 83 -5.62 -27.31 15.40
C LEU A 83 -4.71 -26.20 14.84
N VAL A 84 -5.29 -25.08 14.39
CA VAL A 84 -4.53 -23.95 13.85
C VAL A 84 -3.60 -23.38 14.91
N GLY A 85 -4.05 -23.22 16.16
CA GLY A 85 -3.22 -22.75 17.26
C GLY A 85 -2.05 -23.69 17.56
N ARG A 86 -2.33 -24.99 17.71
CA ARG A 86 -1.31 -26.01 18.01
C ARG A 86 -0.29 -26.24 16.89
N SER A 87 -0.70 -26.07 15.63
CA SER A 87 0.17 -26.29 14.47
C SER A 87 0.93 -25.05 14.00
N THR A 88 0.62 -23.87 14.56
CA THR A 88 1.31 -22.63 14.19
C THR A 88 2.51 -22.42 15.08
N VAL A 89 3.69 -22.31 14.46
CA VAL A 89 4.92 -21.93 15.16
C VAL A 89 4.99 -20.41 15.31
N GLY A 90 5.06 -19.94 16.56
CA GLY A 90 5.28 -18.55 16.93
C GLY A 90 6.70 -18.07 16.62
N ARG A 91 6.86 -16.76 16.47
CA ARG A 91 8.16 -16.11 16.22
C ARG A 91 8.51 -15.00 17.20
N LEU A 92 7.58 -14.67 18.09
CA LEU A 92 7.77 -13.59 19.07
C LEU A 92 8.11 -14.24 20.41
N ASP A 93 7.24 -15.14 20.83
CA ASP A 93 7.38 -15.92 22.05
C ASP A 93 8.58 -16.89 21.99
N GLU A 94 9.41 -16.88 23.03
CA GLU A 94 10.62 -17.70 23.14
C GLU A 94 10.34 -19.21 23.14
N GLU A 95 9.19 -19.62 23.69
CA GLU A 95 8.73 -21.01 23.68
C GLU A 95 8.12 -21.41 22.32
N GLY A 96 8.14 -20.51 21.33
CA GLY A 96 7.60 -20.74 20.00
C GLY A 96 6.08 -20.75 19.94
N ARG A 97 5.39 -20.19 20.95
CA ARG A 97 3.92 -20.18 20.99
C ARG A 97 3.33 -19.20 19.99
N ALA A 98 2.32 -19.63 19.25
CA ALA A 98 1.59 -18.75 18.34
C ALA A 98 0.89 -17.63 19.12
N THR A 99 0.89 -16.42 18.56
CA THR A 99 0.14 -15.32 19.19
C THR A 99 -1.35 -15.43 18.90
N VAL A 100 -2.18 -14.96 19.84
CA VAL A 100 -3.66 -14.84 19.68
C VAL A 100 -4.02 -14.18 18.35
N LYS A 101 -3.31 -13.09 18.01
CA LYS A 101 -3.49 -12.32 16.77
C LYS A 101 -3.18 -13.14 15.51
N THR A 102 -2.18 -14.01 15.57
CA THR A 102 -1.80 -14.88 14.45
C THR A 102 -2.88 -15.92 14.20
N VAL A 103 -3.33 -16.62 15.25
CA VAL A 103 -4.38 -17.64 15.16
C VAL A 103 -5.68 -17.03 14.64
N ARG A 104 -6.12 -15.90 15.21
CA ARG A 104 -7.30 -15.15 14.72
C ARG A 104 -7.20 -14.80 13.23
N ASN A 105 -6.04 -14.32 12.79
CA ASN A 105 -5.83 -13.97 11.39
C ASN A 105 -5.89 -15.17 10.46
N LYS A 106 -5.31 -16.32 10.84
CA LYS A 106 -5.34 -17.56 10.06
C LYS A 106 -6.77 -18.10 9.97
N VAL A 107 -7.47 -18.19 11.10
CA VAL A 107 -8.87 -18.63 11.17
C VAL A 107 -9.79 -17.75 10.32
N ARG A 108 -9.64 -16.41 10.38
CA ARG A 108 -10.40 -15.49 9.53
C ARG A 108 -10.13 -15.70 8.04
N VAL A 109 -8.87 -15.90 7.65
CA VAL A 109 -8.50 -16.15 6.26
C VAL A 109 -9.07 -17.47 5.76
N PHE A 110 -9.00 -18.52 6.59
CA PHE A 110 -9.64 -19.79 6.32
C PHE A 110 -11.15 -19.63 6.07
N MET A 111 -11.89 -18.99 7.00
CA MET A 111 -13.34 -18.78 6.86
C MET A 111 -13.65 -18.10 5.53
N ALA A 112 -12.95 -17.01 5.23
CA ALA A 112 -13.16 -16.27 3.99
C ALA A 112 -12.83 -17.10 2.73
N GLN A 113 -11.82 -17.97 2.76
CA GLN A 113 -11.48 -18.85 1.65
C GLN A 113 -12.47 -20.01 1.50
N TRP A 114 -12.92 -20.59 2.60
CA TRP A 114 -13.91 -21.66 2.57
C TRP A 114 -15.22 -21.19 1.92
N GLU A 115 -15.69 -20.00 2.28
CA GLU A 115 -16.90 -19.43 1.68
C GLU A 115 -16.72 -19.14 0.17
N ARG A 116 -15.51 -18.72 -0.25
CA ARG A 116 -15.19 -18.50 -1.67
C ARG A 116 -15.20 -19.78 -2.49
N VAL A 117 -14.66 -20.87 -1.95
CA VAL A 117 -14.53 -22.14 -2.67
C VAL A 117 -15.84 -22.92 -2.70
N ASN A 118 -16.64 -22.86 -1.63
CA ASN A 118 -17.86 -23.65 -1.53
C ASN A 118 -19.12 -22.86 -1.97
N HIS A 119 -18.99 -21.55 -2.24
CA HIS A 119 -20.12 -20.66 -2.54
C HIS A 119 -21.22 -20.65 -1.46
N LEU A 120 -20.84 -20.97 -0.22
CA LEU A 120 -21.69 -21.00 0.95
C LEU A 120 -21.22 -19.95 1.97
N SER A 121 -22.11 -19.56 2.88
CA SER A 121 -21.79 -18.64 3.96
C SER A 121 -21.65 -19.39 5.29
N ILE A 122 -20.67 -18.99 6.10
CA ILE A 122 -20.58 -19.43 7.49
C ILE A 122 -21.58 -18.58 8.31
N PRO A 123 -22.44 -19.19 9.14
CA PRO A 123 -23.39 -18.44 9.96
C PRO A 123 -22.68 -17.37 10.80
N ARG A 124 -23.25 -16.17 10.89
CA ARG A 124 -22.67 -15.06 11.66
C ARG A 124 -22.38 -15.44 13.11
N VAL A 125 -23.26 -16.22 13.73
CA VAL A 125 -23.05 -16.73 15.10
C VAL A 125 -21.74 -17.50 15.22
N VAL A 126 -21.40 -18.36 14.24
CA VAL A 126 -20.12 -19.07 14.25
C VAL A 126 -18.97 -18.11 13.98
N HIS A 127 -19.08 -17.29 12.94
CA HIS A 127 -18.03 -16.36 12.53
C HIS A 127 -17.63 -15.41 13.66
N ASP A 128 -18.61 -14.77 14.30
CA ASP A 128 -18.40 -13.72 15.29
C ASP A 128 -17.95 -14.29 16.64
N SER A 129 -18.34 -15.54 16.98
CA SER A 129 -17.86 -16.23 18.18
C SER A 129 -16.41 -16.68 18.11
N MET A 130 -15.78 -16.79 16.93
CA MET A 130 -14.40 -17.26 16.84
C MET A 130 -13.39 -16.29 17.46
N VAL A 131 -13.66 -14.99 17.41
CA VAL A 131 -12.78 -13.99 18.03
C VAL A 131 -12.71 -14.13 19.55
N PRO A 132 -13.83 -14.08 20.31
CA PRO A 132 -13.79 -14.27 21.76
C PRO A 132 -13.36 -15.69 22.13
N TYR A 133 -13.77 -16.72 21.39
CA TYR A 133 -13.29 -18.09 21.63
C TYR A 133 -11.76 -18.18 21.57
N ILE A 134 -11.12 -17.63 20.54
CA ILE A 134 -9.66 -17.71 20.40
C ILE A 134 -8.95 -16.86 21.47
N LYS A 135 -9.52 -15.71 21.83
CA LYS A 135 -8.90 -14.75 22.74
C LYS A 135 -9.01 -15.18 24.20
N ASP A 136 -10.12 -15.79 24.58
CA ASP A 136 -10.48 -16.01 25.98
C ASP A 136 -10.48 -17.52 26.32
N GLU A 137 -11.22 -18.36 25.58
CA GLU A 137 -11.29 -19.81 25.91
C GLU A 137 -10.05 -20.60 25.42
N LEU A 138 -9.62 -20.37 24.18
CA LEU A 138 -8.58 -21.16 23.54
C LEU A 138 -7.19 -20.80 24.07
N SER A 139 -6.96 -19.52 24.39
CA SER A 139 -5.70 -19.04 24.99
C SER A 139 -5.41 -19.72 26.32
N ASP A 140 -6.45 -20.02 27.10
CA ASP A 140 -6.32 -20.70 28.38
C ASP A 140 -6.04 -22.20 28.20
N LYS A 141 -6.64 -22.80 27.16
CA LYS A 141 -6.49 -24.23 26.86
C LYS A 141 -5.16 -24.58 26.21
N ILE A 142 -4.71 -23.78 25.25
CA ILE A 142 -3.40 -23.87 24.61
C ILE A 142 -2.71 -22.53 24.82
N PRO A 143 -1.78 -22.38 25.78
CA PRO A 143 -1.18 -21.09 26.12
C PRO A 143 -0.75 -20.34 24.86
N LEU A 144 -1.57 -19.39 24.41
CA LEU A 144 -1.29 -18.58 23.23
C LEU A 144 -0.57 -17.33 23.72
N SER A 145 0.49 -16.96 23.00
CA SER A 145 1.24 -15.77 23.38
C SER A 145 0.41 -14.50 23.16
N THR A 146 0.48 -13.59 24.14
CA THR A 146 -0.06 -12.23 24.05
C THR A 146 1.00 -11.23 23.62
N GLU A 147 2.23 -11.69 23.35
CA GLU A 147 3.31 -10.82 22.95
C GLU A 147 2.98 -10.06 21.68
N GLU A 148 3.29 -8.76 21.71
CA GLU A 148 3.29 -7.91 20.55
C GLU A 148 4.71 -7.47 20.26
N LYS A 149 5.06 -7.43 18.98
CA LYS A 149 6.33 -6.85 18.55
C LYS A 149 6.37 -5.40 19.04
N ALA A 150 7.43 -5.04 19.77
CA ALA A 150 7.67 -3.69 20.22
C ALA A 150 7.51 -2.70 19.05
N PRO A 151 6.77 -1.60 19.23
CA PRO A 151 6.63 -0.60 18.19
C PRO A 151 8.01 -0.03 17.85
N THR A 152 8.37 -0.11 16.57
CA THR A 152 9.54 0.60 16.07
C THR A 152 9.13 2.03 15.75
N PHE A 153 9.87 3.00 16.29
CA PHE A 153 9.71 4.43 16.03
C PHE A 153 10.93 4.97 15.29
N LEU A 154 10.72 5.96 14.43
CA LEU A 154 11.79 6.71 13.79
C LEU A 154 11.74 8.11 14.39
N THR A 155 12.63 8.45 15.32
CA THR A 155 12.74 9.80 15.85
C THR A 155 13.47 10.73 14.87
N ILE A 156 13.42 12.05 15.10
CA ILE A 156 14.20 13.01 14.30
C ILE A 156 15.70 12.71 14.40
N GLN A 157 16.20 12.44 15.61
CA GLN A 157 17.61 12.11 15.85
C GLN A 157 18.04 10.89 15.05
N ASN A 158 17.24 9.82 15.16
CA ASN A 158 17.41 8.58 14.41
C ASN A 158 17.45 8.83 12.89
N TYR A 159 16.55 9.66 12.38
CA TYR A 159 16.53 10.04 10.97
C TYR A 159 17.81 10.79 10.55
N LEU A 160 18.27 11.74 11.36
CA LEU A 160 19.50 12.50 11.09
C LEU A 160 20.72 11.59 11.09
N GLU A 161 20.86 10.72 12.10
CA GLU A 161 21.97 9.75 12.17
C GLU A 161 22.01 8.82 10.96
N MET A 162 20.83 8.36 10.51
CA MET A 162 20.72 7.55 9.30
C MET A 162 21.21 8.32 8.06
N GLU A 163 20.71 9.55 7.83
CA GLU A 163 21.10 10.37 6.68
C GLU A 163 22.57 10.81 6.75
N GLU A 164 23.07 11.23 7.91
CA GLU A 164 24.47 11.59 8.11
C GLU A 164 25.38 10.40 7.82
N LEU A 165 25.07 9.21 8.35
CA LEU A 165 25.79 8.00 7.99
C LEU A 165 25.73 7.78 6.48
N LEU A 166 24.52 7.80 5.90
CA LEU A 166 24.32 7.55 4.48
C LEU A 166 25.16 8.46 3.61
N TRP A 167 25.44 9.71 4.00
CA TRP A 167 26.19 10.68 3.19
C TRP A 167 27.68 10.80 3.55
N GLN A 168 28.06 10.66 4.81
CA GLN A 168 29.39 11.02 5.29
C GLN A 168 30.27 9.86 5.76
N GLY A 169 29.68 8.74 6.19
CA GLY A 169 30.43 7.72 6.93
C GLY A 169 29.99 6.28 6.72
N ASP A 170 29.05 6.01 5.80
CA ASP A 170 28.60 4.65 5.56
C ASP A 170 29.71 3.84 4.88
N TYR A 171 30.11 2.75 5.53
CA TYR A 171 31.08 1.79 5.01
C TYR A 171 30.45 0.81 4.01
N HIS A 172 29.13 0.90 3.78
CA HIS A 172 28.45 0.07 2.79
C HIS A 172 28.88 0.42 1.37
N ASN A 173 29.27 -0.60 0.60
CA ASN A 173 29.65 -0.43 -0.79
C ASN A 173 28.40 -0.36 -1.70
N TYR A 174 28.00 0.85 -2.05
CA TYR A 174 26.93 1.09 -3.01
C TYR A 174 27.44 0.85 -4.43
N ILE A 175 26.78 -0.03 -5.19
CA ILE A 175 27.15 -0.34 -6.57
C ILE A 175 27.17 0.93 -7.45
N HIS A 176 26.19 1.82 -7.22
CA HIS A 176 26.08 3.12 -7.89
C HIS A 176 25.74 4.19 -6.86
N GLU A 177 26.35 5.38 -6.94
CA GLU A 177 26.02 6.51 -6.06
C GLU A 177 24.55 6.94 -6.19
N GLY A 178 23.92 6.73 -7.36
CA GLY A 178 22.48 6.91 -7.54
C GLY A 178 21.63 6.07 -6.58
N SER A 179 22.16 4.93 -6.09
CA SER A 179 21.48 4.12 -5.08
C SER A 179 21.34 4.88 -3.75
N ARG A 180 22.33 5.69 -3.34
CA ARG A 180 22.24 6.49 -2.11
C ARG A 180 21.14 7.55 -2.23
N VAL A 181 21.07 8.21 -3.39
CA VAL A 181 20.00 9.16 -3.73
C VAL A 181 18.63 8.48 -3.67
N ASP A 182 18.50 7.28 -4.25
CA ASP A 182 17.26 6.49 -4.21
C ASP A 182 16.85 6.15 -2.77
N LEU A 183 17.76 5.60 -1.96
CA LEU A 183 17.46 5.18 -0.58
C LEU A 183 17.04 6.37 0.29
N SER A 184 17.77 7.48 0.18
CA SER A 184 17.47 8.75 0.84
C SER A 184 16.09 9.29 0.42
N THR A 185 15.81 9.29 -0.88
CA THR A 185 14.52 9.76 -1.42
C THR A 185 13.37 8.85 -0.99
N LEU A 186 13.54 7.53 -1.03
CA LEU A 186 12.52 6.57 -0.62
C LEU A 186 12.14 6.74 0.86
N LEU A 187 13.12 6.94 1.74
CA LEU A 187 12.86 7.22 3.15
C LEU A 187 12.08 8.53 3.30
N LYS A 188 12.49 9.59 2.61
CA LYS A 188 11.79 10.88 2.63
C LYS A 188 10.36 10.77 2.10
N MET A 189 10.13 10.01 1.04
CA MET A 189 8.77 9.74 0.55
C MET A 189 7.90 9.06 1.62
N HIS A 190 8.49 8.25 2.51
CA HIS A 190 7.79 7.67 3.65
C HIS A 190 7.52 8.65 4.79
N CYS A 191 8.41 9.62 5.03
CA CYS A 191 8.23 10.65 6.06
C CYS A 191 7.22 11.72 5.62
N TYR A 192 7.30 12.19 4.37
CA TYR A 192 6.50 13.30 3.86
C TYR A 192 5.16 12.88 3.24
N THR A 193 4.90 11.58 3.11
CA THR A 193 3.64 11.09 2.57
C THR A 193 3.11 9.91 3.36
N SER A 194 1.79 9.77 3.44
CA SER A 194 1.17 8.55 3.99
C SER A 194 1.17 7.37 3.01
N ALA A 195 2.00 7.41 1.96
CA ALA A 195 2.06 6.36 0.95
C ALA A 195 2.68 5.08 1.52
N ARG A 196 2.15 3.94 1.08
CA ARG A 196 2.67 2.63 1.50
C ARG A 196 3.93 2.29 0.71
N LEU A 197 4.72 1.40 1.30
CA LEU A 197 5.92 0.81 0.69
C LEU A 197 5.72 0.42 -0.77
N GLN A 198 4.70 -0.38 -1.06
CA GLN A 198 4.39 -0.80 -2.42
C GLN A 198 3.93 0.35 -3.31
N GLU A 199 3.26 1.38 -2.77
CA GLU A 199 2.81 2.52 -3.56
C GLU A 199 4.02 3.33 -4.04
N ILE A 200 4.98 3.62 -3.15
CA ILE A 200 6.19 4.39 -3.48
C ILE A 200 7.10 3.59 -4.43
N CYS A 201 7.45 2.34 -4.09
CA CYS A 201 8.36 1.54 -4.92
C CYS A 201 7.83 1.23 -6.32
N GLN A 202 6.52 1.28 -6.52
CA GLN A 202 5.88 0.96 -7.81
C GLN A 202 5.31 2.20 -8.50
N ALA A 203 5.73 3.38 -8.05
CA ALA A 203 5.37 4.66 -8.66
C ALA A 203 6.05 4.80 -10.02
N LYS A 204 5.27 5.27 -10.99
CA LYS A 204 5.74 5.67 -12.32
C LYS A 204 5.67 7.18 -12.47
N TYR A 205 6.36 7.75 -13.46
CA TYR A 205 6.31 9.20 -13.67
C TYR A 205 4.89 9.72 -13.90
N LYS A 206 4.02 8.97 -14.58
CA LYS A 206 2.59 9.33 -14.73
C LYS A 206 1.81 9.44 -13.41
N ASP A 207 2.29 8.78 -12.36
CA ASP A 207 1.74 8.86 -11.01
C ASP A 207 2.24 10.12 -10.28
N LEU A 208 3.24 10.82 -10.78
CA LEU A 208 3.71 12.09 -10.24
C LEU A 208 3.14 13.27 -11.04
N VAL A 209 3.02 14.42 -10.38
CA VAL A 209 2.72 15.70 -11.03
C VAL A 209 3.65 16.76 -10.44
N CYS A 210 4.57 17.27 -11.26
CA CYS A 210 5.42 18.39 -10.88
C CYS A 210 4.76 19.71 -11.32
N ILE A 211 4.63 20.64 -10.38
CA ILE A 211 3.91 21.90 -10.55
C ILE A 211 4.80 23.04 -10.12
N VAL A 212 4.92 24.06 -10.96
CA VAL A 212 5.44 25.37 -10.56
C VAL A 212 4.25 26.27 -10.24
N ALA A 213 4.23 26.88 -9.07
CA ALA A 213 3.18 27.81 -8.64
C ALA A 213 3.80 29.03 -7.94
N TRP A 214 3.02 30.09 -7.78
CA TRP A 214 3.44 31.26 -7.01
C TRP A 214 3.02 31.11 -5.55
N LYS A 215 3.94 31.39 -4.62
CA LYS A 215 3.68 31.53 -3.18
C LYS A 215 4.49 32.73 -2.68
N ASP A 216 3.85 33.65 -1.97
CA ASP A 216 4.50 34.84 -1.41
C ASP A 216 5.30 35.66 -2.43
N GLY A 217 4.78 35.79 -3.66
CA GLY A 217 5.43 36.56 -4.73
C GLY A 217 6.58 35.85 -5.44
N GLU A 218 7.01 34.67 -4.98
CA GLU A 218 8.09 33.87 -5.55
C GLU A 218 7.56 32.57 -6.18
N PRO A 219 8.19 32.05 -7.25
CA PRO A 219 7.89 30.73 -7.78
C PRO A 219 8.29 29.64 -6.76
N GLU A 220 7.58 28.53 -6.79
CA GLU A 220 7.81 27.36 -5.95
C GLU A 220 7.48 26.10 -6.75
N ILE A 221 8.32 25.08 -6.62
CA ILE A 221 8.07 23.74 -7.14
C ILE A 221 7.31 22.92 -6.09
N LYS A 222 6.29 22.19 -6.56
CA LYS A 222 5.49 21.26 -5.77
C LYS A 222 5.40 19.95 -6.52
N LEU A 223 5.49 18.85 -5.81
CA LEU A 223 5.32 17.53 -6.39
C LEU A 223 4.18 16.79 -5.72
N SER A 224 3.18 16.42 -6.51
CA SER A 224 2.03 15.64 -6.04
C SER A 224 2.15 14.19 -6.48
N PHE A 225 1.92 13.27 -5.54
CA PHE A 225 1.88 11.83 -5.81
C PHE A 225 0.43 11.33 -5.93
N LYS A 226 0.03 10.91 -7.12
CA LYS A 226 -1.25 10.24 -7.40
C LYS A 226 -1.17 8.80 -6.91
N ARG A 227 -1.94 8.51 -5.86
CA ARG A 227 -1.96 7.19 -5.23
C ARG A 227 -2.94 6.24 -5.94
N GLU A 228 -2.63 5.87 -7.18
CA GLU A 228 -3.51 4.96 -7.94
C GLU A 228 -3.66 3.60 -7.27
N LYS A 229 -2.56 3.06 -6.72
CA LYS A 229 -2.52 1.79 -6.00
C LYS A 229 -2.82 1.92 -4.50
N CYS A 230 -3.77 2.75 -4.10
CA CYS A 230 -4.12 2.94 -2.68
C CYS A 230 -4.92 1.75 -2.13
N LYS A 231 -4.39 1.07 -1.09
CA LYS A 231 -5.11 -0.06 -0.45
C LYS A 231 -6.52 0.35 -0.01
N ASN A 232 -7.51 -0.47 -0.36
CA ASN A 232 -8.94 -0.27 -0.09
C ASN A 232 -9.55 1.02 -0.68
N LYS A 233 -8.82 1.72 -1.57
CA LYS A 233 -9.26 2.98 -2.18
C LYS A 233 -8.88 3.08 -3.66
N ALA A 234 -8.53 1.98 -4.32
CA ALA A 234 -8.14 1.98 -5.73
C ALA A 234 -9.25 2.58 -6.62
N GLU A 235 -10.50 2.17 -6.37
CA GLU A 235 -11.71 2.63 -7.06
C GLU A 235 -12.29 3.93 -6.47
N SER A 236 -11.73 4.44 -5.37
CA SER A 236 -12.23 5.65 -4.74
C SER A 236 -11.68 6.89 -5.42
N GLN A 237 -12.55 7.86 -5.69
CA GLN A 237 -12.16 9.21 -6.13
C GLN A 237 -11.51 10.04 -5.00
N LYS A 238 -11.72 9.67 -3.73
CA LYS A 238 -11.20 10.38 -2.54
C LYS A 238 -9.93 9.72 -1.98
N LYS A 239 -8.86 9.76 -2.77
CA LYS A 239 -7.51 9.29 -2.37
C LYS A 239 -6.78 10.38 -1.56
N PRO A 240 -5.99 10.04 -0.53
CA PRO A 240 -5.21 11.03 0.22
C PRO A 240 -4.19 11.71 -0.69
N LYS A 241 -4.04 13.03 -0.54
CA LYS A 241 -3.09 13.84 -1.29
C LYS A 241 -2.10 14.44 -0.31
N HIS A 242 -0.82 14.13 -0.48
CA HIS A 242 0.28 14.69 0.29
C HIS A 242 1.28 15.29 -0.69
N PRO A 243 1.02 16.52 -1.18
CA PRO A 243 2.00 17.22 -2.01
C PRO A 243 3.26 17.51 -1.20
N ILE A 244 4.40 17.33 -1.84
CA ILE A 244 5.72 17.67 -1.33
C ILE A 244 6.04 19.08 -1.83
N TYR A 245 6.42 19.95 -0.90
CA TYR A 245 6.66 21.37 -1.16
C TYR A 245 8.17 21.66 -1.19
N GLU A 246 8.57 22.64 -1.99
CA GLU A 246 9.92 23.21 -1.95
C GLU A 246 10.11 24.11 -0.74
N ARG A 247 9.10 24.92 -0.39
CA ARG A 247 9.19 25.85 0.74
C ARG A 247 8.42 25.31 1.93
N LEU A 248 9.17 24.65 2.81
CA LEU A 248 8.74 24.21 4.14
C LEU A 248 9.10 25.28 5.18
N ASP A 249 8.23 25.44 6.19
CA ASP A 249 8.43 26.38 7.29
C ASP A 249 8.19 25.65 8.62
N PRO A 250 9.22 25.47 9.47
CA PRO A 250 10.62 25.88 9.25
C PRO A 250 11.28 25.09 8.10
N ALA A 251 12.27 25.70 7.46
CA ALA A 251 13.04 25.03 6.41
C ALA A 251 13.89 23.90 7.04
N PRO A 252 13.76 22.64 6.58
CA PRO A 252 14.59 21.57 7.08
C PRO A 252 16.02 21.69 6.54
N PRO A 253 17.01 21.03 7.17
CA PRO A 253 18.35 20.88 6.59
C PRO A 253 18.28 20.33 5.15
N LEU A 254 19.23 20.70 4.29
CA LEU A 254 19.25 20.25 2.88
C LEU A 254 19.19 18.72 2.74
N LEU A 255 19.92 18.00 3.61
CA LEU A 255 19.91 16.54 3.67
C LEU A 255 18.54 15.95 3.98
N ALA A 256 17.64 16.73 4.57
CA ALA A 256 16.28 16.33 4.90
C ALA A 256 15.24 16.76 3.84
N HIS A 257 15.64 17.57 2.87
CA HIS A 257 14.72 18.16 1.90
C HIS A 257 14.23 17.14 0.84
N PRO A 258 12.95 16.74 0.82
CA PRO A 258 12.43 15.66 -0.03
C PRO A 258 12.48 16.00 -1.52
N LEU A 259 12.18 17.25 -1.87
CA LEU A 259 12.12 17.67 -3.26
C LEU A 259 13.51 17.71 -3.92
N LEU A 260 14.56 17.97 -3.15
CA LEU A 260 15.92 18.09 -3.67
C LEU A 260 16.38 16.78 -4.31
N PHE A 261 16.26 15.68 -3.55
CA PHE A 261 16.65 14.35 -4.03
C PHE A 261 15.69 13.83 -5.10
N LEU A 262 14.39 14.10 -4.96
CA LEU A 262 13.40 13.67 -5.95
C LEU A 262 13.61 14.36 -7.31
N LEU A 263 13.90 15.67 -7.32
CA LEU A 263 14.25 16.39 -8.55
C LEU A 263 15.55 15.85 -9.16
N SER A 264 16.54 15.49 -8.34
CA SER A 264 17.79 14.88 -8.82
C SER A 264 17.53 13.57 -9.58
N ILE A 265 16.64 12.71 -9.07
CA ILE A 265 16.21 11.46 -9.75
C ILE A 265 15.47 11.77 -11.05
N ILE A 266 14.54 12.72 -11.02
CA ILE A 266 13.73 13.09 -12.19
C ILE A 266 14.61 13.65 -13.33
N ILE A 267 15.54 14.56 -12.99
CA ILE A 267 16.43 15.21 -13.95
C ILE A 267 17.43 14.21 -14.52
N SER A 268 18.07 13.38 -13.68
CA SER A 268 19.00 12.35 -14.14
C SER A 268 18.35 11.30 -15.04
N SER A 269 17.06 11.04 -14.85
CA SER A 269 16.28 10.16 -15.73
C SER A 269 15.82 10.83 -17.04
N ASN A 270 16.13 12.12 -17.25
CA ASN A 270 15.63 12.93 -18.36
C ASN A 270 14.10 12.83 -18.53
N ALA A 271 13.37 12.76 -17.40
CA ALA A 271 11.95 12.41 -17.41
C ALA A 271 11.04 13.59 -17.80
N PHE A 272 11.53 14.83 -17.72
CA PHE A 272 10.80 16.01 -18.18
C PHE A 272 10.85 16.12 -19.71
N LYS A 273 9.73 16.55 -20.31
CA LYS A 273 9.63 16.77 -21.75
C LYS A 273 10.51 17.93 -22.24
N ASN A 274 10.50 19.04 -21.49
CA ASN A 274 11.06 20.32 -21.93
C ASN A 274 12.19 20.86 -21.02
N TYR A 275 12.55 20.14 -19.96
CA TYR A 275 13.50 20.62 -18.94
C TYR A 275 14.62 19.59 -18.80
N ARG A 276 15.81 19.88 -19.36
CA ARG A 276 16.88 18.87 -19.44
C ARG A 276 17.96 19.07 -18.38
N THR A 277 18.10 20.28 -17.89
CA THR A 277 19.13 20.65 -16.92
C THR A 277 18.52 21.10 -15.60
N VAL A 278 19.35 21.15 -14.56
CA VAL A 278 18.99 21.74 -13.28
C VAL A 278 18.57 23.21 -13.47
N ASP A 279 19.31 23.96 -14.27
CA ASP A 279 19.01 25.37 -14.54
C ASP A 279 17.66 25.55 -15.24
N ASP A 280 17.29 24.67 -16.17
CA ASP A 280 15.98 24.72 -16.83
C ASP A 280 14.84 24.55 -15.80
N VAL A 281 15.00 23.58 -14.90
CA VAL A 281 14.01 23.27 -13.85
C VAL A 281 13.89 24.43 -12.87
N LEU A 282 15.01 24.95 -12.36
CA LEU A 282 15.03 26.05 -11.40
C LEU A 282 14.61 27.39 -12.03
N SER A 283 14.81 27.56 -13.33
CA SER A 283 14.35 28.72 -14.10
C SER A 283 12.89 28.62 -14.54
N ALA A 284 12.21 27.49 -14.30
CA ALA A 284 10.83 27.33 -14.66
C ALA A 284 9.95 28.34 -13.91
N ARG A 285 9.06 29.02 -14.66
CA ARG A 285 8.10 29.98 -14.11
C ARG A 285 6.70 29.67 -14.59
N ALA A 286 5.72 29.82 -13.69
CA ALA A 286 4.32 29.85 -14.05
C ALA A 286 3.89 31.29 -14.39
N PRO A 287 2.85 31.51 -15.21
CA PRO A 287 2.25 32.83 -15.34
C PRO A 287 1.80 33.36 -13.97
N LYS A 288 1.94 34.67 -13.72
CA LYS A 288 1.62 35.29 -12.42
C LYS A 288 0.19 34.93 -11.98
N GLY A 289 0.03 34.47 -10.74
CA GLY A 289 -1.27 34.04 -10.18
C GLY A 289 -1.82 32.72 -10.74
N LYS A 290 -1.07 32.01 -11.59
CA LYS A 290 -1.42 30.68 -12.11
C LYS A 290 -0.35 29.66 -11.73
N TYR A 291 -0.65 28.39 -11.95
CA TYR A 291 0.33 27.30 -11.89
C TYR A 291 0.68 26.82 -13.30
N ARG A 292 1.83 26.16 -13.43
CA ARG A 292 2.27 25.44 -14.63
C ARG A 292 2.62 24.01 -14.24
N ILE A 293 2.09 23.04 -14.97
CA ILE A 293 2.53 21.64 -14.83
C ILE A 293 3.77 21.46 -15.71
N MET A 294 4.83 20.89 -15.13
CA MET A 294 6.00 20.48 -15.90
C MET A 294 5.70 19.11 -16.51
N GLU A 295 5.52 19.06 -17.83
CA GLU A 295 5.12 17.84 -18.54
C GLU A 295 6.23 16.79 -18.50
N TRP A 296 5.83 15.53 -18.29
CA TRP A 296 6.69 14.37 -18.48
C TRP A 296 6.88 14.08 -19.96
N ALA A 297 8.06 13.59 -20.33
CA ALA A 297 8.30 13.03 -21.65
C ALA A 297 7.41 11.81 -21.88
N HIS A 298 7.01 11.56 -23.13
CA HIS A 298 6.03 10.51 -23.44
C HIS A 298 6.56 9.11 -23.12
N ASP A 299 7.82 8.87 -23.44
CA ASP A 299 8.58 7.66 -23.13
C ASP A 299 8.81 7.47 -21.62
N ALA A 300 8.87 8.55 -20.84
CA ALA A 300 9.06 8.47 -19.39
C ALA A 300 7.81 8.02 -18.61
N LEU A 301 6.60 8.20 -19.15
CA LEU A 301 5.35 8.03 -18.40
C LEU A 301 5.21 6.66 -17.69
N ASP A 302 5.70 5.60 -18.33
CA ASP A 302 5.60 4.23 -17.84
C ASP A 302 6.86 3.69 -17.17
N ILE A 303 7.93 4.49 -17.13
CA ILE A 303 9.18 4.18 -16.45
C ILE A 303 8.99 4.32 -14.93
N PRO A 304 9.53 3.39 -14.13
CA PRO A 304 9.53 3.53 -12.67
C PRO A 304 10.32 4.76 -12.22
N VAL A 305 9.79 5.49 -11.23
CA VAL A 305 10.52 6.59 -10.58
C VAL A 305 11.72 6.05 -9.80
N PHE A 306 11.54 4.89 -9.16
CA PHE A 306 12.58 4.18 -8.43
C PHE A 306 12.83 2.83 -9.11
N PRO A 307 13.79 2.75 -10.04
CA PRO A 307 14.12 1.50 -10.70
C PRO A 307 14.84 0.52 -9.76
N GLU A 308 14.82 -0.76 -10.11
CA GLU A 308 15.76 -1.74 -9.60
C GLU A 308 17.16 -1.43 -10.16
N MET A 309 18.17 -1.45 -9.29
CA MET A 309 19.57 -1.20 -9.66
C MET A 309 20.28 -2.52 -9.90
N SER A 310 20.90 -2.65 -11.07
CA SER A 310 21.80 -3.75 -11.45
C SER A 310 23.26 -3.29 -11.41
N MET A 311 24.19 -4.21 -11.67
CA MET A 311 25.62 -3.84 -11.83
C MET A 311 25.83 -2.83 -12.95
N ASP A 312 25.05 -2.93 -14.03
CA ASP A 312 25.16 -2.06 -15.21
C ASP A 312 24.36 -0.75 -15.09
N GLY A 313 23.65 -0.57 -13.96
CA GLY A 313 22.86 0.63 -13.68
C GLY A 313 21.36 0.36 -13.49
N PRO A 314 20.54 1.42 -13.59
CA PRO A 314 19.09 1.33 -13.47
C PRO A 314 18.47 0.40 -14.51
N THR A 315 17.53 -0.44 -14.09
CA THR A 315 16.77 -1.32 -14.99
C THR A 315 15.36 -0.76 -15.25
N GLU A 316 14.65 -1.34 -16.22
CA GLU A 316 13.25 -1.00 -16.51
C GLU A 316 12.27 -1.47 -15.42
N LYS A 317 12.72 -2.31 -14.48
CA LYS A 317 11.86 -2.86 -13.43
C LYS A 317 11.75 -1.88 -12.27
N ALA A 318 10.54 -1.75 -11.74
CA ALA A 318 10.32 -1.00 -10.51
C ALA A 318 11.01 -1.68 -9.31
N LYS A 319 11.53 -0.88 -8.39
CA LYS A 319 12.19 -1.38 -7.18
C LYS A 319 11.28 -2.33 -6.41
N ASN A 320 11.87 -3.42 -5.93
CA ASN A 320 11.15 -4.43 -5.18
C ASN A 320 10.84 -3.95 -3.75
N ASP A 321 9.58 -4.06 -3.34
CA ASP A 321 9.09 -3.59 -2.04
C ASP A 321 9.73 -4.32 -0.86
N ALA A 322 9.92 -5.64 -0.97
CA ALA A 322 10.60 -6.42 0.06
C ALA A 322 12.10 -6.12 0.12
N SER A 323 12.75 -5.90 -1.03
CA SER A 323 14.16 -5.52 -1.10
C SER A 323 14.39 -4.17 -0.42
N TRP A 324 13.60 -3.14 -0.75
CA TRP A 324 13.71 -1.83 -0.08
C TRP A 324 13.46 -1.92 1.43
N GLY A 325 12.43 -2.67 1.86
CA GLY A 325 12.18 -2.88 3.29
C GLY A 325 13.37 -3.49 4.03
N LYS A 326 14.09 -4.42 3.40
CA LYS A 326 15.31 -5.02 3.94
C LYS A 326 16.48 -4.03 3.92
N GLN A 327 16.72 -3.35 2.81
CA GLN A 327 17.80 -2.35 2.66
C GLN A 327 17.69 -1.23 3.69
N CYS A 328 16.48 -0.70 3.91
CA CYS A 328 16.23 0.33 4.91
C CYS A 328 16.48 -0.18 6.34
N SER A 329 16.08 -1.42 6.64
CA SER A 329 16.33 -2.04 7.94
C SER A 329 17.83 -2.25 8.18
N GLU A 330 18.59 -2.69 7.17
CA GLU A 330 20.04 -2.85 7.25
C GLU A 330 20.75 -1.51 7.40
N TRP A 331 20.31 -0.49 6.67
CA TRP A 331 20.83 0.88 6.82
C TRP A 331 20.61 1.41 8.25
N ALA A 332 19.40 1.27 8.80
CA ALA A 332 19.12 1.64 10.19
C ALA A 332 20.05 0.90 11.18
N LYS A 333 20.32 -0.39 10.97
CA LYS A 333 21.26 -1.16 11.81
C LYS A 333 22.68 -0.60 11.76
N ARG A 334 23.15 -0.21 10.57
CA ARG A 334 24.48 0.42 10.43
C ARG A 334 24.54 1.78 11.14
N ALA A 335 23.41 2.49 11.20
CA ALA A 335 23.27 3.74 11.95
C ALA A 335 23.06 3.53 13.47
N GLY A 336 23.20 2.30 13.98
CA GLY A 336 23.13 2.02 15.43
C GLY A 336 21.77 1.51 15.92
N PHE A 337 20.80 1.28 15.04
CA PHE A 337 19.47 0.80 15.45
C PHE A 337 19.51 -0.72 15.51
N LEU A 338 19.73 -1.30 16.69
CA LEU A 338 19.98 -2.73 16.88
C LEU A 338 18.97 -3.65 16.15
N ASP A 339 17.68 -3.34 16.25
CA ASP A 339 16.60 -4.12 15.61
C ASP A 339 16.31 -3.72 14.16
N GLY A 340 16.99 -2.69 13.66
CA GLY A 340 16.71 -2.00 12.42
C GLY A 340 15.36 -1.29 12.43
N MET A 341 14.88 -0.91 11.25
CA MET A 341 13.63 -0.17 11.10
C MET A 341 12.67 -0.82 10.09
N GLY A 342 11.40 -0.95 10.47
CA GLY A 342 10.32 -1.21 9.52
C GLY A 342 9.73 0.08 8.98
N LEU A 343 9.42 0.15 7.69
CA LEU A 343 8.85 1.33 6.99
C LEU A 343 7.39 1.68 7.39
N HIS A 344 6.92 1.11 8.50
CA HIS A 344 5.75 1.58 9.24
C HIS A 344 6.12 2.63 10.30
N ALA A 345 7.36 2.66 10.76
CA ALA A 345 7.87 3.58 11.78
C ALA A 345 7.83 5.05 11.31
N PRO A 346 8.29 5.41 10.09
CA PRO A 346 8.24 6.81 9.63
C PRO A 346 6.83 7.36 9.45
N ARG A 347 5.81 6.50 9.42
CA ARG A 347 4.40 6.89 9.27
C ARG A 347 3.68 7.09 10.61
N ARG A 348 4.30 6.69 11.72
CA ARG A 348 3.74 6.84 13.06
C ARG A 348 4.14 8.17 13.69
N GLU A 349 5.33 8.64 13.33
CA GLU A 349 5.86 9.94 13.70
C GLU A 349 5.56 10.89 12.54
N GLU A 350 4.73 11.91 12.77
CA GLU A 350 4.63 13.06 11.85
C GLU A 350 5.94 13.84 11.99
N LEU A 351 6.99 13.34 11.34
CA LEU A 351 8.34 13.86 11.55
C LEU A 351 8.49 15.31 11.07
N ILE A 352 7.64 15.76 10.13
CA ILE A 352 7.74 17.05 9.44
C ILE A 352 6.37 17.58 9.03
#